data_AF-Q2H6M3-F1
#
_entry.id   AF-Q2H6M3-F1
#
_cell.length_a   1.000
_cell.length_b   1.000
_cell.length_c   1.000
_cell.angle_alpha   90.00
_cell.angle_beta   90.00
_cell.angle_gamma   90.00
#
_symmetry.space_group_name_H-M   'P 1'
#
loop_
_entity.id
_entity.type
_entity.pdbx_description
1 polymer ?
#
loop_
_entity_poly.entity_id
_entity_poly.type
_entity_poly.pdbx_seq_one_letter_code
_entity_poly.pdbx_strand_id
1 'polypeptide(L)'
;MRNRQIGVIGAFFILIFCFFSISKTSPGSLRTQSGKGGTQAPQPPKTKEIITFTSKKFATTKPGPVPGGPHPIWHLINDAEREFEAVKARQSKNLRAAVAEYRRRYGLPPPPHFDKWWAFAKSKNVQLVDEFDTVHELLTPFWGLKPSTIRARAREALGTTDNQLMGLQVRNGNVSHIFGGFEWVGPAMVSMMQSFVKHLPDMDLAFNANDEPRVVVPHDDMVRLVHTAQTKNMPAANAAKSLRNGFTKKPAGLSYNGRFDEVKLTRFSLFAHQPVWTHSRMSCPTDSPSRNLEEDEQFDDIEKYAVGDLGFVSNWTAMSDVCLSPSLGSTYGFFERPNAYGVVHDLFPIFSQSKISSYADIIYPSPWYWADKVPYTEDSDPAWDKKLNRLYWRGSTTGGFSRNGGWRRQHRQRFVQKINAPDQAKILNPPSTGTLGRRSPDDTTTTKPAQQQKQPKPAPQDQHQSQDQDQEKQQPQEPPQQQQQPQQQQWTTREVPRGEYKQLFDIFFSHVGQCDPSDCDAQRAFFPVQEYAKRDDALQYKHVLDMDGNAFSGRFYAFLRSRSLVFKPSSIRVAALQGLRLAAAGLVRKGFVEPLSLVALYTGHPRLRPGRPVLPA
;
A
#
# COMPACT_ATOMS: atom_id res chain seq x y z
N MET A 1 -64.47 -0.86 -45.11
CA MET A 1 -64.34 0.31 -44.20
C MET A 1 -64.48 -0.09 -42.73
N ARG A 2 -63.66 -1.02 -42.20
CA ARG A 2 -63.85 -1.54 -40.83
C ARG A 2 -62.59 -1.57 -39.95
N ASN A 3 -61.39 -1.38 -40.53
CA ASN A 3 -60.13 -1.37 -39.76
C ASN A 3 -59.64 0.04 -39.40
N ARG A 4 -60.06 1.08 -40.12
CA ARG A 4 -59.73 2.49 -39.76
C ARG A 4 -60.54 3.01 -38.57
N GLN A 5 -61.76 2.52 -38.35
CA GLN A 5 -62.58 2.95 -37.22
C GLN A 5 -62.12 2.34 -35.88
N ILE A 6 -61.56 1.12 -35.88
CA ILE A 6 -61.04 0.49 -34.66
C ILE A 6 -59.80 1.24 -34.13
N GLY A 7 -58.91 1.70 -35.03
CA GLY A 7 -57.75 2.50 -34.64
C GLY A 7 -58.12 3.86 -34.06
N VAL A 8 -59.16 4.52 -34.61
CA VAL A 8 -59.64 5.82 -34.09
C VAL A 8 -60.33 5.64 -32.74
N ILE A 9 -61.13 4.58 -32.55
CA ILE A 9 -61.77 4.28 -31.26
C ILE A 9 -60.72 3.95 -30.20
N GLY A 10 -59.70 3.15 -30.52
CA GLY A 10 -58.60 2.83 -29.61
C GLY A 10 -57.80 4.06 -29.18
N ALA A 11 -57.49 4.97 -30.12
CA ALA A 11 -56.82 6.22 -29.82
C ALA A 11 -57.69 7.14 -28.95
N PHE A 12 -59.01 7.15 -29.16
CA PHE A 12 -59.96 7.92 -28.35
C PHE A 12 -60.03 7.41 -26.91
N PHE A 13 -60.03 6.09 -26.70
CA PHE A 13 -60.00 5.51 -25.35
C PHE A 13 -58.69 5.78 -24.61
N ILE A 14 -57.55 5.76 -25.30
CA ILE A 14 -56.25 6.10 -24.70
C ILE A 14 -56.21 7.58 -24.32
N LEU A 15 -56.71 8.47 -25.20
CA LEU A 15 -56.79 9.90 -24.90
C LEU A 15 -57.73 10.20 -23.74
N ILE A 16 -58.89 9.54 -23.65
CA ILE A 16 -59.79 9.63 -22.50
C ILE A 16 -59.12 9.12 -21.24
N PHE A 17 -58.39 8.00 -21.29
CA PHE A 17 -57.67 7.46 -20.12
C PHE A 17 -56.56 8.40 -19.65
N CYS A 18 -55.78 8.98 -20.57
CA CYS A 18 -54.77 9.98 -20.25
C CYS A 18 -55.41 11.25 -19.66
N PHE A 19 -56.51 11.74 -20.24
CA PHE A 19 -57.24 12.88 -19.69
C PHE A 19 -57.80 12.55 -18.31
N PHE A 20 -58.37 11.37 -18.09
CA PHE A 20 -58.95 10.98 -16.80
C PHE A 20 -57.87 10.80 -15.72
N SER A 21 -56.68 10.28 -16.07
CA SER A 21 -55.54 10.17 -15.16
C SER A 21 -54.94 11.54 -14.82
N ILE A 22 -54.86 12.48 -15.77
CA ILE A 22 -54.36 13.85 -15.52
C ILE A 22 -55.42 14.69 -14.79
N SER A 23 -56.72 14.47 -15.06
CA SER A 23 -57.84 15.16 -14.39
C SER A 23 -58.06 14.69 -12.96
N LYS A 24 -57.58 13.48 -12.59
CA LYS A 24 -57.62 12.96 -11.21
C LYS A 24 -56.39 13.35 -10.38
N THR A 25 -55.35 13.91 -10.99
CA THR A 25 -54.27 14.56 -10.26
C THR A 25 -54.57 16.05 -10.16
N SER A 26 -55.40 16.43 -9.20
CA SER A 26 -55.41 17.83 -8.75
C SER A 26 -54.01 18.14 -8.19
N PRO A 27 -53.37 19.26 -8.55
CA PRO A 27 -52.15 19.67 -7.87
C PRO A 27 -52.51 19.82 -6.39
N GLY A 28 -51.85 19.06 -5.53
CA GLY A 28 -52.06 19.10 -4.10
C GLY A 28 -51.75 20.49 -3.57
N SER A 29 -52.74 21.38 -3.58
CA SER A 29 -52.78 22.57 -2.76
C SER A 29 -52.82 22.08 -1.32
N LEU A 30 -51.70 22.22 -0.61
CA LEU A 30 -51.64 22.06 0.84
C LEU A 30 -52.49 23.17 1.47
N ARG A 31 -53.80 22.92 1.54
CA ARG A 31 -54.75 23.74 2.28
C ARG A 31 -54.61 23.37 3.76
N THR A 32 -53.92 24.20 4.53
CA THR A 32 -53.87 24.14 5.98
C THR A 32 -55.29 24.28 6.53
N GLN A 33 -55.90 23.17 6.94
CA GLN A 33 -57.07 23.21 7.81
C GLN A 33 -56.61 23.66 9.20
N SER A 34 -57.00 24.88 9.58
CA SER A 34 -57.00 25.32 10.97
C SER A 34 -58.10 24.58 11.71
N GLY A 35 -57.81 23.34 12.12
CA GLY A 35 -58.60 22.58 13.09
C GLY A 35 -58.09 22.88 14.49
N LYS A 36 -58.90 23.57 15.29
CA LYS A 36 -58.71 23.67 16.75
C LYS A 36 -58.87 22.26 17.35
N GLY A 37 -57.75 21.58 17.58
CA GLY A 37 -57.69 20.30 18.27
C GLY A 37 -56.28 20.07 18.77
N GLY A 38 -56.09 20.18 20.09
CA GLY A 38 -54.78 20.10 20.72
C GLY A 38 -54.16 18.72 20.58
N THR A 39 -53.11 18.62 19.77
CA THR A 39 -52.06 17.62 19.95
C THR A 39 -50.78 18.24 19.42
N GLN A 40 -49.80 18.48 20.31
CA GLN A 40 -48.52 19.07 19.95
C GLN A 40 -47.85 18.22 18.87
N ALA A 41 -47.54 18.83 17.72
CA ALA A 41 -46.62 18.25 16.76
C ALA A 41 -45.31 17.92 17.49
N PRO A 42 -44.69 16.74 17.26
CA PRO A 42 -43.38 16.45 17.84
C PRO A 42 -42.43 17.56 17.42
N GLN A 43 -41.87 18.29 18.38
CA GLN A 43 -40.85 19.28 18.07
C GLN A 43 -39.70 18.55 17.36
N PRO A 44 -39.12 19.12 16.28
CA PRO A 44 -37.85 18.62 15.78
C PRO A 44 -36.89 18.53 16.98
N PRO A 45 -36.09 17.45 17.07
CA PRO A 45 -35.16 17.31 18.18
C PRO A 45 -34.37 18.61 18.31
N LYS A 46 -34.31 19.15 19.53
CA LYS A 46 -33.55 20.38 19.81
C LYS A 46 -32.08 20.05 19.55
N THR A 47 -31.62 20.29 18.33
CA THR A 47 -30.22 20.17 17.95
C THR A 47 -29.45 21.29 18.64
N LYS A 48 -29.09 21.06 19.91
CA LYS A 48 -28.04 21.78 20.60
C LYS A 48 -26.76 20.96 20.56
N GLU A 49 -26.35 20.62 19.35
CA GLU A 49 -24.93 20.55 19.01
C GLU A 49 -24.82 21.31 17.70
N ILE A 50 -24.48 22.59 17.80
CA ILE A 50 -23.91 23.30 16.67
C ILE A 50 -22.58 22.58 16.44
N ILE A 51 -22.55 21.68 15.45
CA ILE A 51 -21.29 21.20 14.92
C ILE A 51 -20.64 22.43 14.32
N THR A 52 -19.74 23.05 15.08
CA THR A 52 -18.94 24.15 14.60
C THR A 52 -17.96 23.55 13.60
N PHE A 53 -18.34 23.55 12.33
CA PHE A 53 -17.42 23.26 11.23
C PHE A 53 -16.41 24.40 11.17
N THR A 54 -15.32 24.25 11.91
CA THR A 54 -14.16 25.10 11.74
C THR A 54 -13.63 24.82 10.34
N SER A 55 -13.63 25.84 9.47
CA SER A 55 -12.96 25.75 8.17
C SER A 55 -11.45 25.68 8.42
N LYS A 56 -10.93 24.50 8.73
CA LYS A 56 -9.50 24.24 8.62
C LYS A 56 -9.16 24.42 7.15
N LYS A 57 -8.13 25.22 6.86
CA LYS A 57 -7.50 25.17 5.54
C LYS A 57 -6.90 23.77 5.39
N PHE A 58 -7.52 22.93 4.57
CA PHE A 58 -7.07 21.57 4.30
C PHE A 58 -5.89 21.61 3.33
N ALA A 59 -4.70 21.88 3.85
CA ALA A 59 -3.47 21.65 3.11
C ALA A 59 -3.00 20.22 3.39
N THR A 60 -2.42 19.58 2.37
CA THR A 60 -1.64 18.35 2.56
C THR A 60 -0.68 18.57 3.73
N THR A 61 -0.68 17.63 4.70
CA THR A 61 0.14 17.77 5.90
C THR A 61 1.62 17.79 5.50
N LYS A 62 2.53 18.23 6.37
CA LYS A 62 3.97 18.12 6.08
C LYS A 62 4.48 16.76 6.55
N PRO A 63 5.52 16.18 5.93
CA PRO A 63 6.15 14.99 6.48
C PRO A 63 6.59 15.25 7.93
N GLY A 64 6.56 14.22 8.77
CA GLY A 64 7.05 14.30 10.14
C GLY A 64 8.54 14.67 10.20
N PRO A 65 9.05 15.12 11.37
CA PRO A 65 10.45 15.47 11.53
C PRO A 65 11.37 14.26 11.31
N VAL A 66 12.56 14.49 10.74
CA VAL A 66 13.62 13.48 10.73
C VAL A 66 14.29 13.49 12.11
N PRO A 67 14.53 12.34 12.74
CA PRO A 67 15.41 12.24 13.90
C PRO A 67 16.80 12.81 13.57
N GLY A 68 17.35 13.66 14.44
CA GLY A 68 18.69 14.23 14.24
C GLY A 68 19.79 13.16 14.19
N GLY A 69 20.88 13.44 13.46
CA GLY A 69 22.06 12.56 13.39
C GLY A 69 22.32 11.97 11.99
N PRO A 70 22.45 10.64 11.84
CA PRO A 70 22.82 10.00 10.57
C PRO A 70 21.78 10.24 9.47
N HIS A 71 22.14 9.93 8.22
CA HIS A 71 21.25 10.11 7.07
C HIS A 71 19.86 9.46 7.33
N PRO A 72 18.73 10.11 6.98
CA PRO A 72 17.37 9.60 7.23
C PRO A 72 17.15 8.13 6.83
N ILE A 73 17.60 7.75 5.63
CA ILE A 73 17.53 6.36 5.14
C ILE A 73 18.30 5.39 6.04
N TRP A 74 19.46 5.79 6.60
CA TRP A 74 20.24 4.92 7.48
C TRP A 74 19.50 4.67 8.80
N HIS A 75 18.83 5.71 9.32
CA HIS A 75 17.95 5.56 10.47
C HIS A 75 16.80 4.57 10.18
N LEU A 76 16.11 4.72 9.03
CA LEU A 76 15.03 3.83 8.62
C LEU A 76 15.49 2.36 8.43
N ILE A 77 16.67 2.16 7.83
CA ILE A 77 17.26 0.82 7.66
C ILE A 77 17.51 0.17 9.02
N ASN A 78 18.20 0.87 9.92
CA ASN A 78 18.55 0.32 11.23
C ASN A 78 17.31 0.02 12.08
N ASP A 79 16.30 0.89 12.02
CA ASP A 79 15.05 0.69 12.73
C ASP A 79 14.34 -0.57 12.24
N ALA A 80 14.23 -0.73 10.92
CA ALA A 80 13.57 -1.86 10.34
C ALA A 80 14.38 -3.17 10.50
N GLU A 81 15.72 -3.12 10.51
CA GLU A 81 16.58 -4.25 10.89
C GLU A 81 16.37 -4.66 12.35
N ARG A 82 16.42 -3.70 13.28
CA ARG A 82 16.18 -3.95 14.72
C ARG A 82 14.81 -4.56 14.96
N GLU A 83 13.78 -4.03 14.32
CA GLU A 83 12.42 -4.58 14.39
C GLU A 83 12.35 -6.00 13.85
N PHE A 84 12.98 -6.27 12.71
CA PHE A 84 12.99 -7.60 12.11
C PHE A 84 13.72 -8.62 12.99
N GLU A 85 14.87 -8.26 13.56
CA GLU A 85 15.59 -9.12 14.52
C GLU A 85 14.75 -9.38 15.76
N ALA A 86 14.05 -8.37 16.30
CA ALA A 86 13.15 -8.55 17.42
C ALA A 86 12.00 -9.53 17.09
N VAL A 87 11.43 -9.44 15.87
CA VAL A 87 10.42 -10.41 15.40
C VAL A 87 10.99 -11.81 15.32
N LYS A 88 12.17 -12.01 14.75
CA LYS A 88 12.79 -13.34 14.67
C LYS A 88 13.11 -13.91 16.05
N ALA A 89 13.61 -13.07 16.96
CA ALA A 89 13.98 -13.48 18.31
C ALA A 89 12.79 -14.03 19.10
N ARG A 90 11.61 -13.39 18.98
CA ARG A 90 10.39 -13.78 19.71
C ARG A 90 9.67 -15.02 19.16
N GLN A 91 10.10 -15.59 18.02
CA GLN A 91 9.40 -16.72 17.39
C GLN A 91 9.44 -17.98 18.27
N SER A 92 8.28 -18.64 18.37
CA SER A 92 8.05 -19.87 19.12
C SER A 92 9.00 -20.98 18.71
N LYS A 93 9.48 -21.74 19.71
CA LYS A 93 10.45 -22.83 19.50
C LYS A 93 9.83 -24.22 19.44
N ASN A 94 8.61 -24.37 19.93
CA ASN A 94 7.87 -25.63 19.94
C ASN A 94 6.36 -25.39 19.77
N LEU A 95 5.62 -26.45 19.45
CA LEU A 95 4.18 -26.40 19.17
C LEU A 95 3.38 -25.83 20.35
N ARG A 96 3.72 -26.17 21.59
CA ARG A 96 3.01 -25.67 22.79
C ARG A 96 3.14 -24.15 22.89
N ALA A 97 4.34 -23.62 22.70
CA ALA A 97 4.59 -22.18 22.69
C ALA A 97 3.84 -21.49 21.54
N ALA A 98 3.85 -22.06 20.33
CA ALA A 98 3.13 -21.50 19.17
C ALA A 98 1.62 -21.44 19.39
N VAL A 99 1.03 -22.48 20.01
CA VAL A 99 -0.40 -22.49 20.37
C VAL A 99 -0.71 -21.42 21.42
N ALA A 100 0.14 -21.27 22.44
CA ALA A 100 -0.03 -20.24 23.46
C ALA A 100 0.09 -18.83 22.87
N GLU A 101 1.06 -18.62 21.98
CA GLU A 101 1.28 -17.34 21.30
C GLU A 101 0.13 -16.99 20.35
N TYR A 102 -0.36 -17.95 19.57
CA TYR A 102 -1.54 -17.77 18.71
C TYR A 102 -2.76 -17.32 19.53
N ARG A 103 -3.03 -17.97 20.67
CA ARG A 103 -4.14 -17.59 21.55
C ARG A 103 -3.95 -16.20 22.15
N ARG A 104 -2.73 -15.89 22.60
CA ARG A 104 -2.39 -14.58 23.19
C ARG A 104 -2.55 -13.45 22.18
N ARG A 105 -2.11 -13.65 20.93
CA ARG A 105 -2.18 -12.62 19.87
C ARG A 105 -3.57 -12.45 19.30
N TYR A 106 -4.24 -13.56 18.98
CA TYR A 106 -5.45 -13.53 18.14
C TYR A 106 -6.73 -13.76 18.93
N GLY A 107 -6.65 -14.06 20.23
CA GLY A 107 -7.82 -14.30 21.07
C GLY A 107 -8.68 -15.46 20.55
N LEU A 108 -8.07 -16.44 19.89
CA LEU A 108 -8.74 -17.59 19.27
C LEU A 108 -7.95 -18.88 19.52
N PRO A 109 -8.63 -20.03 19.63
CA PRO A 109 -7.94 -21.31 19.51
C PRO A 109 -7.38 -21.46 18.08
N PRO A 110 -6.19 -22.06 17.91
CA PRO A 110 -5.69 -22.39 16.58
C PRO A 110 -6.66 -23.30 15.82
N PRO A 111 -6.69 -23.21 14.47
CA PRO A 111 -7.59 -24.03 13.66
C PRO A 111 -7.28 -25.54 13.81
N PRO A 112 -8.23 -26.41 13.46
CA PRO A 112 -7.95 -27.84 13.37
C PRO A 112 -6.72 -28.14 12.52
N HIS A 113 -5.93 -29.14 12.93
CA HIS A 113 -4.66 -29.53 12.29
C HIS A 113 -3.54 -28.49 12.34
N PHE A 114 -3.56 -27.57 13.31
CA PHE A 114 -2.45 -26.65 13.56
C PHE A 114 -1.12 -27.39 13.82
N ASP A 115 -1.15 -28.59 14.41
CA ASP A 115 0.02 -29.45 14.58
C ASP A 115 0.64 -29.89 13.23
N LYS A 116 -0.21 -30.11 12.21
CA LYS A 116 0.24 -30.46 10.86
C LYS A 116 0.86 -29.27 10.15
N TRP A 117 0.24 -28.09 10.28
CA TRP A 117 0.84 -26.85 9.79
C TRP A 117 2.19 -26.58 10.46
N TRP A 118 2.30 -26.77 11.78
CA TRP A 118 3.55 -26.58 12.52
C TRP A 118 4.65 -27.52 12.00
N ALA A 119 4.35 -28.82 11.87
CA ALA A 119 5.29 -29.79 11.32
C ALA A 119 5.74 -29.42 9.90
N PHE A 120 4.81 -29.00 9.05
CA PHE A 120 5.11 -28.52 7.70
C PHE A 120 6.03 -27.30 7.72
N ALA A 121 5.69 -26.26 8.48
CA ALA A 121 6.47 -25.03 8.61
C ALA A 121 7.90 -25.31 9.10
N LYS A 122 8.06 -26.20 10.09
CA LYS A 122 9.38 -26.64 10.56
C LYS A 122 10.16 -27.39 9.49
N SER A 123 9.53 -28.29 8.73
CA SER A 123 10.19 -29.02 7.63
C SER A 123 10.68 -28.11 6.50
N LYS A 124 10.07 -26.94 6.34
CA LYS A 124 10.43 -25.91 5.36
C LYS A 124 11.35 -24.82 5.91
N ASN A 125 11.82 -24.96 7.15
CA ASN A 125 12.65 -23.96 7.83
C ASN A 125 12.02 -22.55 7.81
N VAL A 126 10.70 -22.47 7.98
CA VAL A 126 10.00 -21.19 8.08
C VAL A 126 10.52 -20.43 9.30
N GLN A 127 10.96 -19.19 9.08
CA GLN A 127 11.54 -18.35 10.13
C GLN A 127 10.48 -17.67 10.98
N LEU A 128 9.36 -17.25 10.39
CA LEU A 128 8.28 -16.50 11.02
C LEU A 128 7.05 -17.40 11.25
N VAL A 129 7.11 -18.25 12.26
CA VAL A 129 6.07 -19.23 12.55
C VAL A 129 4.84 -18.63 13.26
N ASP A 130 4.98 -17.51 13.97
CA ASP A 130 3.87 -16.94 14.75
C ASP A 130 3.13 -15.80 14.05
N GLU A 131 3.56 -15.38 12.86
CA GLU A 131 3.09 -14.16 12.19
C GLU A 131 1.88 -14.42 11.28
N PHE A 132 0.69 -14.64 11.87
CA PHE A 132 -0.59 -14.79 11.17
C PHE A 132 -1.41 -13.50 11.08
N ASP A 133 -0.82 -12.35 11.41
CA ASP A 133 -1.53 -11.06 11.59
C ASP A 133 -2.39 -10.68 10.38
N THR A 134 -1.83 -10.85 9.17
CA THR A 134 -2.57 -10.61 7.92
C THR A 134 -3.77 -11.54 7.78
N VAL A 135 -3.59 -12.84 8.02
CA VAL A 135 -4.69 -13.82 7.89
C VAL A 135 -5.78 -13.49 8.91
N HIS A 136 -5.38 -13.13 10.13
CA HIS A 136 -6.30 -12.71 11.17
C HIS A 136 -7.09 -11.46 10.78
N GLU A 137 -6.42 -10.40 10.33
CA GLU A 137 -7.06 -9.16 9.89
C GLU A 137 -8.06 -9.41 8.76
N LEU A 138 -7.67 -10.16 7.73
CA LEU A 138 -8.50 -10.46 6.56
C LEU A 138 -9.73 -11.31 6.90
N LEU A 139 -9.58 -12.25 7.83
CA LEU A 139 -10.67 -13.17 8.19
C LEU A 139 -11.57 -12.64 9.32
N THR A 140 -11.14 -11.64 10.08
CA THR A 140 -11.92 -11.06 11.19
C THR A 140 -13.32 -10.63 10.76
N PRO A 141 -13.55 -9.88 9.66
CA PRO A 141 -14.89 -9.50 9.22
C PRO A 141 -15.81 -10.70 8.93
N PHE A 142 -15.26 -11.83 8.48
CA PHE A 142 -16.03 -13.05 8.20
C PHE A 142 -16.55 -13.72 9.48
N TRP A 143 -15.89 -13.51 10.62
CA TRP A 143 -16.44 -13.91 11.93
C TRP A 143 -17.68 -13.10 12.32
N GLY A 144 -17.99 -11.99 11.64
CA GLY A 144 -19.24 -11.26 11.77
C GLY A 144 -20.43 -11.93 11.05
N LEU A 145 -20.18 -12.94 10.21
CA LEU A 145 -21.21 -13.63 9.42
C LEU A 145 -21.48 -15.05 9.93
N LYS A 146 -22.67 -15.57 9.59
CA LYS A 146 -22.97 -16.99 9.78
C LYS A 146 -22.16 -17.84 8.78
N PRO A 147 -21.64 -19.02 9.16
CA PRO A 147 -20.93 -19.89 8.21
C PRO A 147 -21.75 -20.27 6.97
N SER A 148 -23.07 -20.41 7.09
CA SER A 148 -23.97 -20.67 5.96
C SER A 148 -24.04 -19.49 4.98
N THR A 149 -23.99 -18.25 5.47
CA THR A 149 -23.96 -17.05 4.63
C THR A 149 -22.68 -17.00 3.79
N ILE A 150 -21.53 -17.33 4.38
CA ILE A 150 -20.25 -17.37 3.66
C ILE A 150 -20.32 -18.39 2.52
N ARG A 151 -20.81 -19.61 2.78
CA ARG A 151 -20.98 -20.65 1.75
C ARG A 151 -21.98 -20.24 0.66
N ALA A 152 -23.10 -19.61 1.03
CA ALA A 152 -24.07 -19.11 0.06
C ALA A 152 -23.46 -18.04 -0.86
N ARG A 153 -22.63 -17.13 -0.32
CA ARG A 153 -21.92 -16.11 -1.11
C ARG A 153 -20.85 -16.70 -2.02
N ALA A 154 -20.11 -17.72 -1.56
CA ALA A 154 -19.18 -18.46 -2.42
C ALA A 154 -19.92 -19.15 -3.58
N ARG A 155 -21.04 -19.81 -3.30
CA ARG A 155 -21.90 -20.42 -4.33
C ARG A 155 -22.41 -19.39 -5.33
N GLU A 156 -22.92 -18.25 -4.87
CA GLU A 156 -23.39 -17.17 -5.76
C GLU A 156 -22.27 -16.65 -6.66
N ALA A 157 -21.08 -16.43 -6.09
CA ALA A 157 -19.92 -15.96 -6.84
C ALA A 157 -19.50 -16.94 -7.95
N LEU A 158 -19.53 -18.24 -7.65
CA LEU A 158 -19.05 -19.31 -8.55
C LEU A 158 -20.15 -19.89 -9.45
N GLY A 159 -21.42 -19.54 -9.22
CA GLY A 159 -22.55 -20.09 -9.96
C GLY A 159 -22.79 -19.48 -11.33
N THR A 160 -22.00 -18.47 -11.73
CA THR A 160 -22.00 -17.87 -13.07
C THR A 160 -20.58 -17.57 -13.55
N THR A 161 -20.36 -17.66 -14.85
CA THR A 161 -19.11 -17.27 -15.50
C THR A 161 -18.95 -15.75 -15.62
N ASP A 162 -20.03 -14.99 -15.50
CA ASP A 162 -20.03 -13.52 -15.66
C ASP A 162 -19.17 -12.81 -14.61
N ASN A 163 -18.96 -13.45 -13.47
CA ASN A 163 -18.13 -12.90 -12.39
C ASN A 163 -16.63 -12.98 -12.67
N GLN A 164 -16.21 -13.69 -13.74
CA GLN A 164 -14.81 -13.87 -14.13
C GLN A 164 -13.93 -14.38 -12.97
N LEU A 165 -14.39 -15.44 -12.30
CA LEU A 165 -13.69 -16.08 -11.20
C LEU A 165 -13.19 -17.46 -11.62
N MET A 166 -12.15 -17.93 -10.95
CA MET A 166 -11.74 -19.32 -10.95
C MET A 166 -12.29 -20.00 -9.69
N GLY A 167 -13.08 -21.05 -9.86
CA GLY A 167 -13.59 -21.85 -8.74
C GLY A 167 -12.74 -23.09 -8.49
N LEU A 168 -12.52 -23.43 -7.22
CA LEU A 168 -11.86 -24.67 -6.80
C LEU A 168 -12.68 -25.37 -5.72
N GLN A 169 -12.99 -26.65 -5.93
CA GLN A 169 -13.68 -27.50 -4.96
C GLN A 169 -12.69 -28.41 -4.23
N VAL A 170 -12.61 -28.27 -2.91
CA VAL A 170 -11.98 -29.29 -2.06
C VAL A 170 -13.07 -30.22 -1.54
N ARG A 171 -12.91 -31.53 -1.76
CA ARG A 171 -13.80 -32.59 -1.27
C ARG A 171 -12.99 -33.77 -0.76
N ASN A 172 -13.31 -34.25 0.43
CA ASN A 172 -12.66 -35.39 1.07
C ASN A 172 -11.12 -35.29 1.08
N GLY A 173 -10.59 -34.08 1.31
CA GLY A 173 -9.15 -33.84 1.35
C GLY A 173 -8.46 -33.87 -0.03
N ASN A 174 -9.20 -33.70 -1.13
CA ASN A 174 -8.63 -33.60 -2.47
C ASN A 174 -9.25 -32.43 -3.26
N VAL A 175 -8.52 -31.91 -4.24
CA VAL A 175 -9.10 -31.01 -5.24
C VAL A 175 -9.92 -31.84 -6.21
N SER A 176 -11.23 -31.64 -6.20
CA SER A 176 -12.20 -32.47 -6.94
C SER A 176 -12.68 -31.83 -8.23
N HIS A 177 -12.65 -30.50 -8.32
CA HIS A 177 -13.09 -29.77 -9.50
C HIS A 177 -12.46 -28.37 -9.52
N ILE A 178 -12.13 -27.89 -10.72
CA ILE A 178 -11.66 -26.54 -11.00
C ILE A 178 -12.41 -26.02 -12.24
N PHE A 179 -12.80 -24.75 -12.25
CA PHE A 179 -13.28 -24.07 -13.45
C PHE A 179 -12.72 -22.65 -13.54
N GLY A 180 -12.71 -22.09 -14.75
CA GLY A 180 -12.32 -20.71 -15.00
C GLY A 180 -10.80 -20.47 -14.83
N GLY A 181 -10.42 -19.20 -14.91
CA GLY A 181 -9.01 -18.78 -14.86
C GLY A 181 -8.20 -19.14 -16.12
N PHE A 182 -6.93 -18.69 -16.14
CA PHE A 182 -6.00 -19.07 -17.21
C PHE A 182 -5.57 -20.54 -17.07
N GLU A 183 -5.34 -21.22 -18.20
CA GLU A 183 -5.06 -22.66 -18.27
C GLU A 183 -3.94 -23.13 -17.32
N TRP A 184 -2.89 -22.31 -17.16
CA TRP A 184 -1.74 -22.66 -16.31
C TRP A 184 -2.01 -22.50 -14.81
N VAL A 185 -3.01 -21.71 -14.40
CA VAL A 185 -3.25 -21.35 -12.99
C VAL A 185 -3.81 -22.53 -12.21
N GLY A 186 -4.77 -23.26 -12.79
CA GLY A 186 -5.37 -24.44 -12.16
C GLY A 186 -4.34 -25.49 -11.74
N PRO A 187 -3.49 -25.99 -12.67
CA PRO A 187 -2.40 -26.91 -12.36
C PRO A 187 -1.42 -26.37 -11.30
N ALA A 188 -1.06 -25.09 -11.38
CA ALA A 188 -0.19 -24.45 -10.40
C ALA A 188 -0.82 -24.46 -8.99
N MET A 189 -2.11 -24.14 -8.88
CA MET A 189 -2.85 -24.17 -7.61
C MET A 189 -2.94 -25.58 -7.01
N VAL A 190 -3.22 -26.60 -7.84
CA VAL A 190 -3.21 -28.00 -7.39
C VAL A 190 -1.84 -28.38 -6.84
N SER A 191 -0.77 -28.05 -7.57
CA SER A 191 0.60 -28.30 -7.15
C SER A 191 0.96 -27.60 -5.84
N MET A 192 0.58 -26.32 -5.68
CA MET A 192 0.76 -25.55 -4.44
C MET A 192 0.07 -26.21 -3.24
N MET A 193 -1.13 -26.75 -3.44
CA MET A 193 -1.95 -27.31 -2.36
C MET A 193 -1.66 -28.78 -2.06
N GLN A 194 -0.95 -29.49 -2.95
CA GLN A 194 -0.82 -30.96 -2.93
C GLN A 194 -0.29 -31.50 -1.59
N SER A 195 0.60 -30.78 -0.93
CA SER A 195 1.22 -31.20 0.34
C SER A 195 0.28 -31.11 1.55
N PHE A 196 -0.78 -30.29 1.49
CA PHE A 196 -1.65 -30.01 2.63
C PHE A 196 -3.15 -30.17 2.37
N VAL A 197 -3.61 -30.33 1.12
CA VAL A 197 -5.03 -30.41 0.77
C VAL A 197 -5.79 -31.49 1.54
N LYS A 198 -5.13 -32.61 1.86
CA LYS A 198 -5.68 -33.70 2.68
C LYS A 198 -6.07 -33.31 4.11
N HIS A 199 -5.58 -32.17 4.59
CA HIS A 199 -5.88 -31.62 5.91
C HIS A 199 -6.92 -30.50 5.87
N LEU A 200 -7.43 -30.13 4.70
CA LEU A 200 -8.46 -29.10 4.55
C LEU A 200 -9.87 -29.71 4.62
N PRO A 201 -10.87 -28.93 5.08
CA PRO A 201 -12.26 -29.34 5.00
C PRO A 201 -12.82 -29.27 3.58
N ASP A 202 -14.00 -29.85 3.40
CA ASP A 202 -14.82 -29.61 2.22
C ASP A 202 -15.17 -28.12 2.12
N MET A 203 -14.82 -27.49 0.99
CA MET A 203 -15.03 -26.06 0.76
C MET A 203 -15.08 -25.71 -0.73
N ASP A 204 -15.74 -24.60 -1.03
CA ASP A 204 -15.73 -23.95 -2.33
C ASP A 204 -14.90 -22.67 -2.21
N LEU A 205 -13.84 -22.57 -3.00
CA LEU A 205 -12.91 -21.45 -3.01
C LEU A 205 -13.08 -20.65 -4.29
N ALA A 206 -13.34 -19.35 -4.15
CA ALA A 206 -13.50 -18.43 -5.25
C ALA A 206 -12.25 -17.56 -5.40
N PHE A 207 -11.49 -17.78 -6.46
CA PHE A 207 -10.29 -17.02 -6.78
C PHE A 207 -10.60 -15.99 -7.85
N ASN A 208 -10.19 -14.75 -7.63
CA ASN A 208 -10.21 -13.71 -8.64
C ASN A 208 -9.28 -14.09 -9.80
N ALA A 209 -9.82 -14.09 -11.02
CA ALA A 209 -9.05 -14.38 -12.23
C ALA A 209 -8.42 -13.13 -12.87
N ASN A 210 -8.84 -11.94 -12.45
CA ASN A 210 -8.32 -10.66 -12.94
C ASN A 210 -7.26 -10.08 -11.99
N ASP A 211 -6.57 -9.06 -12.47
CA ASP A 211 -5.58 -8.29 -11.70
C ASP A 211 -6.26 -7.46 -10.61
N GLU A 212 -7.38 -6.84 -10.94
CA GLU A 212 -8.10 -5.90 -10.09
C GLU A 212 -8.88 -6.58 -8.93
N PRO A 213 -8.77 -6.07 -7.69
CA PRO A 213 -9.52 -6.62 -6.54
C PRO A 213 -11.04 -6.42 -6.66
N ARG A 214 -11.81 -7.18 -5.89
CA ARG A 214 -13.22 -7.46 -6.18
C ARG A 214 -14.21 -7.08 -5.07
N VAL A 215 -13.77 -6.93 -3.83
CA VAL A 215 -14.68 -6.81 -2.67
C VAL A 215 -14.47 -5.48 -1.96
N VAL A 216 -15.47 -4.61 -1.97
CA VAL A 216 -15.46 -3.33 -1.23
C VAL A 216 -16.66 -3.30 -0.31
N VAL A 217 -16.45 -3.31 1.00
CA VAL A 217 -17.56 -3.28 1.96
C VAL A 217 -17.69 -1.85 2.50
N PRO A 218 -18.88 -1.23 2.45
CA PRO A 218 -19.10 0.09 3.05
C PRO A 218 -18.58 0.16 4.49
N HIS A 219 -18.00 1.30 4.87
CA HIS A 219 -17.34 1.47 6.17
C HIS A 219 -18.22 1.02 7.36
N ASP A 220 -19.45 1.49 7.43
CA ASP A 220 -20.37 1.18 8.54
C ASP A 220 -20.69 -0.31 8.61
N ASP A 221 -20.83 -0.97 7.45
CA ASP A 221 -21.07 -2.40 7.35
C ASP A 221 -19.84 -3.19 7.82
N MET A 222 -18.64 -2.76 7.43
CA MET A 222 -17.38 -3.34 7.89
C MET A 222 -17.24 -3.21 9.42
N VAL A 223 -17.54 -2.04 9.98
CA VAL A 223 -17.52 -1.80 11.42
C VAL A 223 -18.50 -2.74 12.14
N ARG A 224 -19.73 -2.90 11.65
CA ARG A 224 -20.70 -3.85 12.25
C ARG A 224 -20.21 -5.29 12.21
N LEU A 225 -19.59 -5.71 11.11
CA LEU A 225 -19.04 -7.06 10.94
C LEU A 225 -17.89 -7.32 11.91
N VAL A 226 -16.92 -6.41 11.98
CA VAL A 226 -15.76 -6.49 12.88
C VAL A 226 -16.21 -6.40 14.34
N HIS A 227 -17.14 -5.51 14.67
CA HIS A 227 -17.70 -5.42 16.02
C HIS A 227 -18.33 -6.75 16.44
N THR A 228 -19.19 -7.33 15.61
CA THR A 228 -19.81 -8.64 15.89
C THR A 228 -18.77 -9.75 16.04
N ALA A 229 -17.72 -9.73 15.21
CA ALA A 229 -16.62 -10.68 15.32
C ALA A 229 -15.91 -10.57 16.68
N GLN A 230 -15.46 -9.37 17.04
CA GLN A 230 -14.59 -9.12 18.19
C GLN A 230 -15.32 -9.14 19.53
N THR A 231 -16.59 -8.74 19.59
CA THR A 231 -17.33 -8.65 20.86
C THR A 231 -18.18 -9.89 21.15
N LYS A 232 -18.51 -10.68 20.12
CA LYS A 232 -19.41 -11.83 20.26
C LYS A 232 -18.79 -13.13 19.80
N ASN A 233 -18.54 -13.29 18.50
CA ASN A 233 -18.29 -14.61 17.93
C ASN A 233 -16.88 -15.16 18.23
N MET A 234 -15.84 -14.32 18.16
CA MET A 234 -14.47 -14.73 18.48
C MET A 234 -14.28 -14.99 19.99
N PRO A 235 -14.74 -14.12 20.92
CA PRO A 235 -14.70 -14.42 22.35
C PRO A 235 -15.46 -15.70 22.71
N ALA A 236 -16.64 -15.92 22.12
CA ALA A 236 -17.41 -17.15 22.34
C ALA A 236 -16.64 -18.41 21.88
N ALA A 237 -15.94 -18.33 20.74
CA ALA A 237 -15.08 -19.42 20.27
C ALA A 237 -13.88 -19.67 21.19
N ASN A 238 -13.29 -18.61 21.75
CA ASN A 238 -12.16 -18.71 22.66
C ASN A 238 -12.54 -19.21 24.06
N ALA A 239 -13.74 -18.89 24.53
CA ALA A 239 -14.28 -19.34 25.81
C ALA A 239 -14.87 -20.78 25.77
N ALA A 240 -14.82 -21.45 24.63
CA ALA A 240 -15.37 -22.80 24.48
C ALA A 240 -14.66 -23.79 25.43
N LYS A 241 -15.44 -24.40 26.34
CA LYS A 241 -14.94 -25.36 27.35
C LYS A 241 -14.28 -26.59 26.74
N SER A 242 -14.76 -27.03 25.57
CA SER A 242 -14.21 -28.15 24.82
C SER A 242 -14.00 -27.74 23.36
N LEU A 243 -12.78 -27.96 22.87
CA LEU A 243 -12.40 -27.68 21.49
C LEU A 243 -12.42 -28.97 20.69
N ARG A 244 -12.99 -28.92 19.48
CA ARG A 244 -12.96 -30.04 18.52
C ARG A 244 -11.80 -29.83 17.54
N ASN A 245 -10.85 -30.76 17.50
CA ASN A 245 -9.82 -30.80 16.46
C ASN A 245 -10.35 -31.49 15.20
N GLY A 246 -11.33 -30.87 14.54
CA GLY A 246 -11.91 -31.40 13.32
C GLY A 246 -13.00 -30.52 12.72
N PHE A 247 -13.17 -30.65 11.41
CA PHE A 247 -14.14 -29.88 10.65
C PHE A 247 -15.52 -30.56 10.57
N THR A 248 -16.53 -29.77 10.21
CA THR A 248 -17.88 -30.29 9.96
C THR A 248 -17.86 -31.20 8.75
N LYS A 249 -18.29 -32.45 8.91
CA LYS A 249 -18.44 -33.41 7.81
C LYS A 249 -19.61 -32.99 6.92
N LYS A 250 -19.42 -33.01 5.60
CA LYS A 250 -20.42 -32.68 4.59
C LYS A 250 -21.26 -31.42 4.92
N PRO A 251 -20.63 -30.23 5.01
CA PRO A 251 -21.36 -29.03 5.39
C PRO A 251 -22.48 -28.71 4.39
N ALA A 252 -23.65 -28.35 4.91
CA ALA A 252 -24.81 -27.99 4.09
C ALA A 252 -24.49 -26.79 3.19
N GLY A 253 -24.91 -26.87 1.93
CA GLY A 253 -24.70 -25.82 0.94
C GLY A 253 -23.55 -26.09 -0.06
N LEU A 254 -22.83 -27.21 0.06
CA LEU A 254 -21.81 -27.61 -0.92
C LEU A 254 -22.35 -28.65 -1.89
N SER A 255 -21.92 -28.57 -3.15
CA SER A 255 -22.20 -29.58 -4.18
C SER A 255 -21.16 -30.70 -4.17
N TYR A 256 -21.55 -31.95 -4.46
CA TYR A 256 -20.67 -33.12 -4.54
C TYR A 256 -20.76 -33.84 -5.90
N ASN A 257 -21.37 -33.20 -6.90
CA ASN A 257 -21.54 -33.74 -8.25
C ASN A 257 -20.41 -33.36 -9.23
N GLY A 258 -19.31 -32.76 -8.73
CA GLY A 258 -18.18 -32.33 -9.55
C GLY A 258 -18.43 -31.06 -10.38
N ARG A 259 -19.41 -30.23 -9.99
CA ARG A 259 -19.65 -28.90 -10.55
C ARG A 259 -20.15 -27.93 -9.47
N PHE A 260 -20.06 -26.64 -9.76
CA PHE A 260 -20.73 -25.60 -8.97
C PHE A 260 -22.20 -25.50 -9.37
N ASP A 261 -23.07 -25.20 -8.40
CA ASP A 261 -24.50 -25.01 -8.66
C ASP A 261 -24.68 -23.70 -9.45
N GLU A 262 -25.43 -23.76 -10.56
CA GLU A 262 -25.72 -22.59 -11.38
C GLU A 262 -26.56 -21.57 -10.61
N VAL A 263 -26.21 -20.30 -10.74
CA VAL A 263 -26.92 -19.18 -10.13
C VAL A 263 -27.18 -18.11 -11.19
N LYS A 264 -28.44 -17.73 -11.35
CA LYS A 264 -28.91 -16.81 -12.42
C LYS A 264 -28.72 -15.32 -12.12
N LEU A 265 -28.37 -14.98 -10.87
CA LEU A 265 -28.25 -13.61 -10.41
C LEU A 265 -26.88 -13.40 -9.77
N THR A 266 -26.32 -12.21 -9.97
CA THR A 266 -25.05 -11.81 -9.35
C THR A 266 -25.16 -10.41 -8.76
N ARG A 267 -24.45 -10.18 -7.65
CA ARG A 267 -24.27 -8.86 -7.04
C ARG A 267 -22.97 -8.16 -7.46
N PHE A 268 -22.23 -8.75 -8.40
CA PHE A 268 -21.06 -8.09 -8.98
C PHE A 268 -21.49 -7.11 -10.07
N SER A 269 -21.00 -5.88 -9.97
CA SER A 269 -21.19 -4.84 -10.97
C SER A 269 -19.89 -4.63 -11.75
N LEU A 270 -19.98 -4.55 -13.08
CA LEU A 270 -18.84 -4.37 -13.97
C LEU A 270 -18.64 -2.88 -14.33
N PHE A 271 -17.45 -2.34 -14.04
CA PHE A 271 -17.06 -0.97 -14.35
C PHE A 271 -15.69 -0.90 -15.04
N ALA A 272 -15.40 -1.87 -15.91
CA ALA A 272 -14.20 -1.83 -16.75
C ALA A 272 -14.13 -0.51 -17.52
N HIS A 273 -12.93 0.08 -17.56
CA HIS A 273 -12.62 1.35 -18.26
C HIS A 273 -13.40 2.57 -17.76
N GLN A 274 -13.93 2.54 -16.53
CA GLN A 274 -14.63 3.65 -15.90
C GLN A 274 -13.88 4.12 -14.62
N PRO A 275 -14.07 5.37 -14.16
CA PRO A 275 -13.56 5.81 -12.87
C PRO A 275 -14.14 5.02 -11.71
N VAL A 276 -13.27 4.55 -10.81
CA VAL A 276 -13.66 3.68 -9.68
C VAL A 276 -13.26 4.22 -8.32
N TRP A 277 -12.80 5.48 -8.24
CA TRP A 277 -12.43 6.11 -6.96
C TRP A 277 -13.58 6.13 -5.94
N THR A 278 -14.80 6.43 -6.38
CA THR A 278 -16.00 6.50 -5.53
C THR A 278 -16.33 5.14 -4.90
N HIS A 279 -16.21 4.05 -5.66
CA HIS A 279 -16.33 2.69 -5.14
C HIS A 279 -15.17 2.40 -4.19
N SER A 280 -13.94 2.65 -4.62
CA SER A 280 -12.73 2.28 -3.87
C SER A 280 -12.61 2.97 -2.52
N ARG A 281 -13.09 4.20 -2.37
CA ARG A 281 -13.04 4.95 -1.09
C ARG A 281 -14.17 4.59 -0.11
N MET A 282 -15.11 3.73 -0.49
CA MET A 282 -16.34 3.47 0.28
C MET A 282 -16.09 2.77 1.62
N SER A 283 -15.03 1.96 1.72
CA SER A 283 -14.64 1.30 2.97
C SER A 283 -13.91 2.23 3.95
N CYS A 284 -13.53 3.42 3.51
CA CYS A 284 -12.77 4.36 4.33
C CYS A 284 -13.64 4.97 5.44
N PRO A 285 -13.08 5.20 6.64
CA PRO A 285 -13.77 5.93 7.72
C PRO A 285 -14.32 7.27 7.27
N THR A 286 -15.52 7.62 7.73
CA THR A 286 -16.24 8.84 7.30
C THR A 286 -15.49 10.13 7.62
N ASP A 287 -14.60 10.11 8.60
CA ASP A 287 -13.71 11.19 9.01
C ASP A 287 -12.33 11.18 8.33
N SER A 288 -12.07 10.20 7.46
CA SER A 288 -10.79 10.12 6.73
C SER A 288 -10.71 11.15 5.59
N PRO A 289 -9.49 11.60 5.20
CA PRO A 289 -9.33 12.57 4.12
C PRO A 289 -9.97 12.14 2.79
N SER A 290 -9.98 10.83 2.51
CA SER A 290 -10.63 10.29 1.30
C SER A 290 -12.14 10.29 1.34
N ARG A 291 -12.76 10.62 2.48
CA ARG A 291 -14.22 10.74 2.61
C ARG A 291 -14.71 12.19 2.65
N ASN A 292 -13.81 13.17 2.50
CA ASN A 292 -14.19 14.57 2.29
C ASN A 292 -15.18 14.71 1.12
N LEU A 293 -16.12 15.64 1.27
CA LEU A 293 -17.24 15.83 0.35
C LEU A 293 -16.90 16.83 -0.74
N GLU A 294 -16.23 17.93 -0.38
CA GLU A 294 -15.81 18.96 -1.32
C GLU A 294 -14.42 18.64 -1.90
N GLU A 295 -14.24 18.83 -3.20
CA GLU A 295 -12.98 18.53 -3.88
C GLU A 295 -11.81 19.41 -3.42
N ASP A 296 -12.07 20.66 -3.04
CA ASP A 296 -11.06 21.62 -2.57
C ASP A 296 -10.64 21.38 -1.11
N GLU A 297 -11.41 20.57 -0.37
CA GLU A 297 -11.05 20.10 0.97
C GLU A 297 -10.20 18.82 0.96
N GLN A 298 -9.94 18.20 -0.19
CA GLN A 298 -9.16 16.96 -0.26
C GLN A 298 -7.67 17.21 0.01
N PHE A 299 -7.10 16.47 0.95
CA PHE A 299 -5.68 16.56 1.28
C PHE A 299 -5.08 15.17 1.55
N ASP A 300 -3.81 14.96 1.19
CA ASP A 300 -3.09 13.77 1.61
C ASP A 300 -2.55 13.97 3.03
N ASP A 301 -2.75 13.00 3.91
CA ASP A 301 -2.22 13.04 5.28
C ASP A 301 -0.83 12.38 5.35
N ILE A 302 0.14 13.05 4.73
CA ILE A 302 1.51 12.52 4.55
C ILE A 302 2.32 12.47 5.84
N GLU A 303 1.97 13.25 6.86
CA GLU A 303 2.58 13.21 8.19
C GLU A 303 2.50 11.79 8.80
N LYS A 304 1.42 11.05 8.50
CA LYS A 304 1.20 9.69 9.01
C LYS A 304 2.20 8.66 8.49
N TYR A 305 2.88 8.95 7.38
CA TYR A 305 3.65 7.94 6.68
C TYR A 305 4.97 8.38 6.06
N ALA A 306 5.28 9.68 6.08
CA ALA A 306 6.50 10.23 5.52
C ALA A 306 7.25 11.08 6.54
N VAL A 307 8.58 11.07 6.45
CA VAL A 307 9.49 11.90 7.27
C VAL A 307 10.46 12.70 6.42
N GLY A 308 10.80 13.89 6.91
CA GLY A 308 11.74 14.83 6.28
C GLY A 308 11.22 15.49 5.02
N ASP A 309 11.90 16.56 4.61
CA ASP A 309 11.50 17.41 3.48
C ASP A 309 11.34 16.66 2.15
N LEU A 310 12.06 15.55 1.97
CA LEU A 310 11.94 14.69 0.80
C LEU A 310 10.81 13.65 0.89
N GLY A 311 10.21 13.47 2.07
CA GLY A 311 9.09 12.58 2.31
C GLY A 311 9.45 11.09 2.31
N PHE A 312 10.55 10.69 2.97
CA PHE A 312 10.93 9.28 3.09
C PHE A 312 9.84 8.48 3.79
N VAL A 313 9.47 7.33 3.23
CA VAL A 313 8.39 6.51 3.79
C VAL A 313 8.86 5.87 5.09
N SER A 314 8.25 6.24 6.21
CA SER A 314 8.51 5.66 7.54
C SER A 314 7.45 4.63 7.95
N ASN A 315 6.22 4.78 7.45
CA ASN A 315 5.12 3.85 7.73
C ASN A 315 4.48 3.36 6.42
N TRP A 316 4.90 2.18 5.98
CA TRP A 316 4.38 1.57 4.76
C TRP A 316 2.88 1.27 4.82
N THR A 317 2.39 0.79 5.97
CA THR A 317 0.97 0.45 6.14
C THR A 317 0.10 1.68 5.90
N ALA A 318 0.45 2.82 6.51
CA ALA A 318 -0.24 4.09 6.31
C ALA A 318 -0.04 4.66 4.90
N MET A 319 1.17 4.59 4.32
CA MET A 319 1.43 5.03 2.94
C MET A 319 0.61 4.23 1.91
N SER A 320 0.45 2.93 2.15
CA SER A 320 -0.38 2.05 1.31
C SER A 320 -1.87 2.30 1.48
N ASP A 321 -2.28 2.98 2.55
CA ASP A 321 -3.68 3.23 2.86
C ASP A 321 -4.24 4.38 2.03
N VAL A 322 -5.13 4.02 1.10
CA VAL A 322 -5.74 4.99 0.20
C VAL A 322 -6.65 5.97 0.94
N CYS A 323 -7.16 5.60 2.12
CA CYS A 323 -8.00 6.49 2.92
C CYS A 323 -7.27 7.77 3.36
N LEU A 324 -5.93 7.72 3.45
CA LEU A 324 -5.05 8.84 3.79
C LEU A 324 -4.52 9.60 2.56
N SER A 325 -4.85 9.19 1.34
CA SER A 325 -4.26 9.74 0.11
C SER A 325 -5.30 9.92 -1.01
N PRO A 326 -6.25 10.87 -0.86
CA PRO A 326 -7.26 11.15 -1.87
C PRO A 326 -6.68 11.52 -3.24
N SER A 327 -5.46 12.08 -3.30
CA SER A 327 -4.79 12.40 -4.56
C SER A 327 -4.63 11.19 -5.50
N LEU A 328 -4.66 9.97 -4.97
CA LEU A 328 -4.57 8.75 -5.78
C LEU A 328 -5.76 8.61 -6.74
N GLY A 329 -6.94 9.12 -6.37
CA GLY A 329 -8.12 9.10 -7.24
C GLY A 329 -7.90 9.74 -8.61
N SER A 330 -6.98 10.70 -8.71
CA SER A 330 -6.65 11.42 -9.95
C SER A 330 -5.20 11.19 -10.43
N THR A 331 -4.40 10.42 -9.71
CA THR A 331 -2.96 10.21 -10.01
C THR A 331 -2.55 8.73 -10.14
N TYR A 332 -3.50 7.80 -10.01
CA TYR A 332 -3.25 6.37 -10.08
C TYR A 332 -4.21 5.68 -11.04
N GLY A 333 -3.67 5.00 -12.05
CA GLY A 333 -4.46 4.49 -13.19
C GLY A 333 -5.54 3.48 -12.82
N PHE A 334 -5.36 2.69 -11.75
CA PHE A 334 -6.42 1.80 -11.25
C PHE A 334 -7.70 2.58 -10.88
N PHE A 335 -7.58 3.73 -10.21
CA PHE A 335 -8.76 4.53 -9.82
C PHE A 335 -9.32 5.35 -10.96
N GLU A 336 -8.45 5.74 -11.90
CA GLU A 336 -8.82 6.50 -13.07
C GLU A 336 -9.69 5.65 -14.01
N ARG A 337 -9.19 4.50 -14.46
CA ARG A 337 -9.88 3.54 -15.34
C ARG A 337 -9.18 2.18 -15.27
N PRO A 338 -9.61 1.22 -14.45
CA PRO A 338 -9.03 -0.12 -14.44
C PRO A 338 -9.40 -0.90 -15.71
N ASN A 339 -8.64 -1.94 -16.05
CA ASN A 339 -8.83 -2.68 -17.30
C ASN A 339 -9.99 -3.71 -17.20
N ALA A 340 -10.09 -4.44 -16.09
CA ALA A 340 -11.11 -5.50 -15.91
C ALA A 340 -11.70 -5.48 -14.48
N TYR A 341 -12.41 -4.39 -14.15
CA TYR A 341 -12.95 -4.18 -12.81
C TYR A 341 -14.41 -4.60 -12.67
N GLY A 342 -14.63 -5.60 -11.83
CA GLY A 342 -15.94 -5.99 -11.33
C GLY A 342 -15.91 -6.02 -9.81
N VAL A 343 -16.94 -5.47 -9.17
CA VAL A 343 -16.95 -5.25 -7.72
C VAL A 343 -18.25 -5.70 -7.10
N VAL A 344 -18.19 -6.23 -5.89
CA VAL A 344 -19.34 -6.48 -5.03
C VAL A 344 -19.24 -5.63 -3.76
N HIS A 345 -20.38 -5.10 -3.31
CA HIS A 345 -20.47 -4.21 -2.15
C HIS A 345 -20.82 -4.90 -0.82
N ASP A 346 -20.86 -6.23 -0.86
CA ASP A 346 -21.06 -7.12 0.28
C ASP A 346 -19.78 -7.90 0.58
N LEU A 347 -19.57 -8.32 1.82
CA LEU A 347 -18.43 -9.17 2.17
C LEU A 347 -18.54 -10.59 1.53
N PHE A 348 -17.88 -10.80 0.41
CA PHE A 348 -17.77 -12.11 -0.27
C PHE A 348 -16.40 -12.75 -0.02
N PRO A 349 -16.30 -14.09 0.09
CA PRO A 349 -15.04 -14.79 0.31
C PRO A 349 -14.26 -14.96 -1.00
N ILE A 350 -13.80 -13.85 -1.59
CA ILE A 350 -13.01 -13.84 -2.82
C ILE A 350 -11.52 -13.79 -2.48
N PHE A 351 -10.75 -14.72 -3.05
CA PHE A 351 -9.30 -14.79 -2.92
C PHE A 351 -8.63 -14.06 -4.08
N SER A 352 -7.84 -13.03 -3.79
CA SER A 352 -7.11 -12.25 -4.80
C SER A 352 -5.61 -12.30 -4.56
N GLN A 353 -4.82 -12.26 -5.61
CA GLN A 353 -3.36 -12.30 -5.50
C GLN A 353 -2.79 -11.01 -4.90
N SER A 354 -3.54 -9.91 -5.05
CA SER A 354 -3.22 -8.60 -4.50
C SER A 354 -4.49 -7.79 -4.23
N LYS A 355 -4.37 -6.73 -3.44
CA LYS A 355 -5.48 -5.78 -3.21
C LYS A 355 -4.99 -4.38 -2.85
N ILE A 356 -5.91 -3.43 -2.89
CA ILE A 356 -5.75 -2.08 -2.33
C ILE A 356 -6.27 -2.07 -0.88
N SER A 357 -5.78 -1.16 -0.03
CA SER A 357 -6.09 -1.17 1.42
C SER A 357 -7.58 -1.22 1.75
N SER A 358 -8.42 -0.53 0.96
CA SER A 358 -9.86 -0.43 1.15
C SER A 358 -10.65 -1.66 0.67
N TYR A 359 -9.99 -2.67 0.11
CA TYR A 359 -10.64 -3.87 -0.40
C TYR A 359 -10.58 -5.00 0.64
N ALA A 360 -11.63 -5.82 0.69
CA ALA A 360 -11.80 -6.92 1.64
C ALA A 360 -11.48 -8.30 1.04
N ASP A 361 -10.91 -8.35 -0.16
CA ASP A 361 -10.38 -9.57 -0.76
C ASP A 361 -9.40 -10.28 0.19
N ILE A 362 -9.44 -11.61 0.19
CA ILE A 362 -8.54 -12.47 0.96
C ILE A 362 -7.27 -12.68 0.13
N ILE A 363 -6.15 -12.13 0.59
CA ILE A 363 -4.89 -12.24 -0.15
C ILE A 363 -4.33 -13.67 -0.03
N TYR A 364 -3.90 -14.26 -1.14
CA TYR A 364 -3.19 -15.54 -1.17
C TYR A 364 -1.87 -15.46 -1.94
N PRO A 365 -0.91 -16.36 -1.69
CA PRO A 365 0.33 -16.42 -2.46
C PRO A 365 0.04 -16.64 -3.95
N SER A 366 0.62 -15.79 -4.80
CA SER A 366 0.37 -15.84 -6.23
C SER A 366 0.93 -17.14 -6.86
N PRO A 367 0.13 -17.87 -7.68
CA PRO A 367 0.62 -19.00 -8.47
C PRO A 367 1.68 -18.61 -9.49
N TRP A 368 1.78 -17.31 -9.82
CA TRP A 368 2.81 -16.76 -10.71
C TRP A 368 4.22 -17.07 -10.21
N TYR A 369 4.45 -16.95 -8.90
CA TYR A 369 5.75 -17.24 -8.29
C TYR A 369 5.98 -18.75 -8.17
N TRP A 370 4.93 -19.52 -7.88
CA TRP A 370 5.05 -20.98 -7.78
C TRP A 370 5.37 -21.64 -9.13
N ALA A 371 4.67 -21.22 -10.18
CA ALA A 371 4.88 -21.68 -11.54
C ALA A 371 6.10 -21.05 -12.23
N ASP A 372 6.93 -20.34 -11.46
CA ASP A 372 8.17 -19.70 -11.89
C ASP A 372 8.04 -18.93 -13.22
N LYS A 373 7.00 -18.09 -13.32
CA LYS A 373 6.71 -17.33 -14.56
C LYS A 373 7.76 -16.27 -14.87
N VAL A 374 8.52 -15.83 -13.87
CA VAL A 374 9.66 -14.91 -14.00
C VAL A 374 10.84 -15.48 -13.20
N PRO A 375 11.57 -16.44 -13.76
CA PRO A 375 12.73 -17.04 -13.10
C PRO A 375 13.83 -16.01 -12.85
N TYR A 376 14.56 -16.22 -11.76
CA TYR A 376 15.84 -15.56 -11.50
C TYR A 376 16.98 -16.40 -12.09
N THR A 377 17.89 -15.76 -12.82
CA THR A 377 19.06 -16.38 -13.46
C THR A 377 20.36 -15.87 -12.84
N GLU A 378 20.96 -16.68 -11.96
CA GLU A 378 22.16 -16.28 -11.22
C GLU A 378 23.37 -15.98 -12.13
N ASP A 379 23.53 -16.71 -13.24
CA ASP A 379 24.62 -16.52 -14.19
C ASP A 379 24.58 -15.16 -14.90
N SER A 380 23.40 -14.56 -14.97
CA SER A 380 23.20 -13.22 -15.54
C SER A 380 23.27 -12.11 -14.49
N ASP A 381 23.48 -12.43 -13.21
CA ASP A 381 23.50 -11.44 -12.12
C ASP A 381 24.92 -11.15 -11.67
N PRO A 382 25.67 -10.20 -12.27
CA PRO A 382 27.06 -9.95 -11.89
C PRO A 382 27.18 -9.46 -10.44
N ALA A 383 28.39 -9.57 -9.86
CA ALA A 383 28.69 -9.02 -8.55
C ALA A 383 28.41 -7.51 -8.49
N TRP A 384 28.01 -7.00 -7.31
CA TRP A 384 27.58 -5.60 -7.11
C TRP A 384 28.56 -4.57 -7.67
N ASP A 385 29.86 -4.77 -7.47
CA ASP A 385 30.93 -3.90 -7.94
C ASP A 385 31.01 -3.81 -9.47
N LYS A 386 30.57 -4.85 -10.18
CA LYS A 386 30.54 -4.93 -11.65
C LYS A 386 29.22 -4.41 -12.26
N LYS A 387 28.23 -4.07 -11.44
CA LYS A 387 26.94 -3.54 -11.91
C LYS A 387 27.00 -2.06 -12.27
N LEU A 388 26.18 -1.67 -13.24
CA LEU A 388 25.97 -0.28 -13.64
C LEU A 388 25.32 0.51 -12.49
N ASN A 389 25.93 1.64 -12.13
CA ASN A 389 25.44 2.48 -11.03
C ASN A 389 24.33 3.44 -11.49
N ARG A 390 23.21 2.89 -11.96
CA ARG A 390 22.04 3.61 -12.46
C ARG A 390 20.77 2.97 -11.92
N LEU A 391 19.71 3.76 -11.75
CA LEU A 391 18.36 3.28 -11.47
C LEU A 391 17.70 2.82 -12.77
N TYR A 392 17.30 1.56 -12.82
CA TYR A 392 16.78 0.92 -14.01
C TYR A 392 15.31 0.50 -13.90
N TRP A 393 14.58 0.69 -14.99
CA TRP A 393 13.25 0.16 -15.21
C TRP A 393 12.93 0.11 -16.70
N ARG A 394 12.33 -1.02 -17.10
CA ARG A 394 11.62 -1.19 -18.36
C ARG A 394 10.28 -1.84 -18.10
N GLY A 395 9.26 -1.42 -18.82
CA GLY A 395 7.93 -1.98 -18.72
C GLY A 395 6.95 -1.34 -19.69
N SER A 396 5.72 -1.84 -19.69
CA SER A 396 4.63 -1.31 -20.50
C SER A 396 3.86 -0.19 -19.79
N THR A 397 3.04 0.54 -20.54
CA THR A 397 2.09 1.57 -20.05
C THR A 397 0.89 1.01 -19.27
N THR A 398 0.95 -0.24 -18.79
CA THR A 398 -0.12 -0.86 -18.00
C THR A 398 -0.31 -0.19 -16.64
N GLY A 399 -1.44 -0.45 -15.98
CA GLY A 399 -1.77 0.13 -14.68
C GLY A 399 -2.97 1.08 -14.70
N GLY A 400 -3.63 1.14 -15.86
CA GLY A 400 -4.89 1.81 -16.12
C GLY A 400 -5.16 1.77 -17.64
N PHE A 401 -6.43 1.77 -18.03
CA PHE A 401 -6.85 1.90 -19.41
C PHE A 401 -6.95 3.37 -19.81
N SER A 402 -6.17 3.81 -20.79
CA SER A 402 -6.21 5.20 -21.23
C SER A 402 -7.29 5.48 -22.26
N ARG A 403 -8.13 6.48 -21.96
CA ARG A 403 -9.10 7.08 -22.87
C ARG A 403 -9.07 8.59 -22.73
N ASN A 404 -9.19 9.31 -23.85
CA ASN A 404 -9.28 10.77 -23.89
C ASN A 404 -8.14 11.47 -23.12
N GLY A 405 -6.90 11.02 -23.34
CA GLY A 405 -5.71 11.56 -22.67
C GLY A 405 -5.54 11.16 -21.20
N GLY A 406 -6.28 10.16 -20.72
CA GLY A 406 -6.27 9.69 -19.33
C GLY A 406 -4.88 9.24 -18.83
N TRP A 407 -4.02 8.76 -19.73
CA TRP A 407 -2.65 8.32 -19.45
C TRP A 407 -1.80 9.36 -18.70
N ARG A 408 -2.08 10.66 -18.85
CA ARG A 408 -1.38 11.74 -18.12
C ARG A 408 -1.61 11.69 -16.60
N ARG A 409 -2.67 11.01 -16.16
CA ARG A 409 -3.03 10.79 -14.76
C ARG A 409 -2.58 9.44 -14.23
N GLN A 410 -2.01 8.56 -15.05
CA GLN A 410 -1.63 7.22 -14.63
C GLN A 410 -0.23 7.19 -14.01
N HIS A 411 -0.05 6.34 -12.99
CA HIS A 411 1.11 6.42 -12.09
C HIS A 411 2.44 6.10 -12.78
N ARG A 412 2.49 5.15 -13.71
CA ARG A 412 3.72 4.84 -14.46
C ARG A 412 4.13 5.97 -15.38
N GLN A 413 3.18 6.54 -16.12
CA GLN A 413 3.37 7.64 -17.05
C GLN A 413 3.86 8.88 -16.30
N ARG A 414 3.24 9.21 -15.17
CA ARG A 414 3.68 10.31 -14.30
C ARG A 414 5.10 10.09 -13.78
N PHE A 415 5.45 8.86 -13.37
CA PHE A 415 6.81 8.56 -12.89
C PHE A 415 7.85 8.68 -14.01
N VAL A 416 7.61 8.05 -15.16
CA VAL A 416 8.51 8.08 -16.33
C VAL A 416 8.66 9.51 -16.87
N GLN A 417 7.57 10.28 -16.92
CA GLN A 417 7.62 11.68 -17.32
C GLN A 417 8.46 12.50 -16.32
N LYS A 418 8.19 12.37 -15.02
CA LYS A 418 8.88 13.15 -13.99
C LYS A 418 10.37 12.86 -13.96
N ILE A 419 10.78 11.58 -14.03
CA ILE A 419 12.19 11.23 -13.89
C ILE A 419 13.04 11.68 -15.09
N ASN A 420 12.43 11.79 -16.26
CA ASN A 420 13.09 12.23 -17.49
C ASN A 420 12.88 13.74 -17.78
N ALA A 421 12.17 14.47 -16.92
CA ALA A 421 11.92 15.89 -17.11
C ALA A 421 13.19 16.73 -16.86
N PRO A 422 13.40 17.83 -17.61
CA PRO A 422 14.50 18.76 -17.38
C PRO A 422 14.21 19.77 -16.24
N ASP A 423 13.36 19.40 -15.28
CA ASP A 423 12.92 20.26 -14.18
C ASP A 423 13.90 20.28 -12.99
N GLN A 424 13.54 20.99 -11.92
CA GLN A 424 14.31 20.98 -10.68
C GLN A 424 14.01 19.74 -9.85
N ALA A 425 15.02 19.30 -9.10
CA ALA A 425 14.98 18.17 -8.20
C ALA A 425 15.45 18.57 -6.80
N LYS A 426 14.72 18.20 -5.74
CA LYS A 426 15.20 18.38 -4.37
C LYS A 426 16.13 17.23 -3.96
N ILE A 427 17.34 17.56 -3.49
CA ILE A 427 18.30 16.59 -2.94
C ILE A 427 18.65 16.89 -1.48
N LEU A 428 19.09 15.87 -0.75
CA LEU A 428 19.66 16.05 0.59
C LEU A 428 21.10 16.52 0.51
N ASN A 429 21.43 17.51 1.33
CA ASN A 429 22.78 17.96 1.58
C ASN A 429 23.28 17.43 2.92
N PRO A 430 24.56 17.02 3.00
CA PRO A 430 25.18 16.68 4.26
C PRO A 430 25.15 17.90 5.20
N PRO A 431 25.09 17.66 6.53
CA PRO A 431 25.25 18.72 7.52
C PRO A 431 26.55 19.46 7.25
N SER A 432 26.53 20.79 7.27
CA SER A 432 27.75 21.59 7.10
C SER A 432 28.73 21.24 8.22
N THR A 433 29.83 20.57 7.87
CA THR A 433 30.97 20.45 8.78
C THR A 433 31.50 21.86 8.97
N GLY A 434 31.36 22.43 10.16
CA GLY A 434 31.93 23.74 10.49
C GLY A 434 33.39 23.78 10.05
N THR A 435 33.70 24.69 9.14
CA THR A 435 35.04 24.88 8.59
C THR A 435 35.93 25.45 9.70
N LEU A 436 36.69 24.60 10.39
CA LEU A 436 37.98 25.05 10.94
C LEU A 436 38.88 25.28 9.72
N GLY A 437 39.23 26.54 9.47
CA GLY A 437 39.90 26.99 8.27
C GLY A 437 41.14 26.16 7.93
N ARG A 438 41.09 25.42 6.81
CA ARG A 438 42.30 25.00 6.11
C ARG A 438 42.71 26.14 5.19
N ARG A 439 43.84 26.76 5.50
CA ARG A 439 44.60 27.55 4.52
C ARG A 439 44.95 26.66 3.32
N SER A 440 44.76 27.20 2.14
CA SER A 440 45.16 26.60 0.86
C SER A 440 46.69 26.42 0.82
N PRO A 441 47.22 25.27 0.40
CA PRO A 441 48.64 25.12 0.11
C PRO A 441 48.88 25.47 -1.36
N ASP A 442 48.89 26.76 -1.67
CA ASP A 442 49.43 27.27 -2.94
C ASP A 442 49.95 28.68 -2.68
N ASP A 443 51.17 28.74 -2.16
CA ASP A 443 52.05 29.89 -2.38
C ASP A 443 53.51 29.40 -2.28
N THR A 444 54.01 28.88 -3.40
CA THR A 444 55.43 28.66 -3.63
C THR A 444 56.11 30.01 -3.82
N THR A 445 56.78 30.50 -2.78
CA THR A 445 57.87 31.46 -2.98
C THR A 445 59.10 31.08 -2.16
N THR A 446 60.17 30.85 -2.91
CA THR A 446 61.53 30.49 -2.56
C THR A 446 62.19 31.54 -1.66
N THR A 447 62.78 31.16 -0.52
CA THR A 447 64.08 31.70 -0.06
C THR A 447 64.68 30.91 1.12
N LYS A 448 66.02 30.86 1.11
CA LYS A 448 66.95 30.09 1.95
C LYS A 448 67.45 30.95 3.16
N PRO A 449 68.37 30.50 4.03
CA PRO A 449 68.17 30.41 5.47
C PRO A 449 68.75 31.55 6.35
N ALA A 450 68.23 31.57 7.58
CA ALA A 450 68.69 32.16 8.85
C ALA A 450 69.99 32.98 8.95
N GLN A 451 69.89 34.17 9.58
CA GLN A 451 70.94 34.76 10.44
C GLN A 451 70.33 35.52 11.64
N GLN A 452 71.01 35.40 12.79
CA GLN A 452 70.72 35.98 14.11
C GLN A 452 71.07 37.47 14.20
N GLN A 453 70.36 38.23 15.06
CA GLN A 453 70.89 39.36 15.87
C GLN A 453 69.82 39.76 16.91
N LYS A 454 70.01 39.44 18.20
CA LYS A 454 70.58 40.26 19.31
C LYS A 454 69.71 41.45 19.79
N GLN A 455 69.35 41.37 21.07
CA GLN A 455 68.59 42.32 21.93
C GLN A 455 69.26 43.71 22.05
N PRO A 456 68.56 44.68 22.67
CA PRO A 456 68.95 45.05 24.05
C PRO A 456 67.79 45.25 25.05
N LYS A 457 68.22 45.29 26.33
CA LYS A 457 67.53 45.22 27.63
C LYS A 457 67.02 46.60 28.17
N PRO A 458 66.34 46.64 29.35
CA PRO A 458 65.34 47.63 29.76
C PRO A 458 65.82 48.63 30.83
N ALA A 459 64.92 49.49 31.34
CA ALA A 459 65.09 50.23 32.59
C ALA A 459 63.77 50.40 33.40
N PRO A 460 63.84 50.62 34.73
CA PRO A 460 62.83 50.19 35.74
C PRO A 460 62.31 51.32 36.67
N GLN A 461 61.22 51.08 37.42
CA GLN A 461 60.88 51.71 38.74
C GLN A 461 59.97 50.72 39.51
N ASP A 462 60.36 50.16 40.68
CA ASP A 462 60.30 50.69 42.08
C ASP A 462 58.86 51.01 42.56
N GLN A 463 58.35 50.69 43.76
CA GLN A 463 58.79 49.99 44.98
C GLN A 463 57.57 49.86 45.94
N HIS A 464 57.59 48.85 46.83
CA HIS A 464 57.01 48.81 48.21
C HIS A 464 55.47 48.88 48.40
N GLN A 465 54.84 48.46 49.51
CA GLN A 465 54.96 47.42 50.55
C GLN A 465 53.65 47.54 51.38
N SER A 466 53.42 46.66 52.38
CA SER A 466 52.34 46.66 53.43
C SER A 466 50.95 46.20 52.98
N GLN A 467 50.33 45.12 53.49
CA GLN A 467 49.98 44.60 54.84
C GLN A 467 48.49 44.81 55.16
N ASP A 468 47.84 43.68 55.38
CA ASP A 468 46.76 43.37 56.33
C ASP A 468 45.30 43.86 56.16
N GLN A 469 44.44 42.86 56.40
CA GLN A 469 43.09 42.83 57.00
C GLN A 469 41.82 42.97 56.12
N ASP A 470 41.15 41.81 56.03
CA ASP A 470 39.72 41.55 56.23
C ASP A 470 38.70 42.62 55.80
N GLN A 471 37.92 42.28 54.77
CA GLN A 471 36.46 42.46 54.82
C GLN A 471 35.75 41.67 53.71
N GLU A 472 34.88 40.78 54.18
CA GLU A 472 33.87 40.06 53.43
C GLU A 472 32.96 41.02 52.65
N LYS A 473 33.00 40.95 51.31
CA LYS A 473 31.97 41.53 50.43
C LYS A 473 31.58 40.51 49.37
N GLN A 474 30.34 40.04 49.49
CA GLN A 474 29.61 39.24 48.52
C GLN A 474 29.67 39.90 47.14
N GLN A 475 30.08 39.13 46.13
CA GLN A 475 29.94 39.48 44.71
C GLN A 475 28.96 38.52 44.02
N PRO A 476 28.12 39.00 43.08
CA PRO A 476 26.97 38.26 42.58
C PRO A 476 27.39 37.09 41.69
N GLN A 477 26.75 35.94 41.88
CA GLN A 477 26.90 34.77 41.00
C GLN A 477 26.45 35.12 39.59
N GLU A 478 27.35 34.91 38.61
CA GLU A 478 26.99 34.84 37.20
C GLU A 478 25.93 33.75 36.98
N PRO A 479 24.91 34.00 36.14
CA PRO A 479 23.94 32.97 35.80
C PRO A 479 24.64 31.80 35.10
N PRO A 480 24.26 30.55 35.38
CA PRO A 480 24.93 29.40 34.80
C PRO A 480 24.81 29.48 33.28
N GLN A 481 25.97 29.50 32.61
CA GLN A 481 26.06 29.34 31.17
C GLN A 481 25.27 28.08 30.80
N GLN A 482 24.14 28.27 30.13
CA GLN A 482 23.41 27.19 29.50
C GLN A 482 24.40 26.47 28.59
N GLN A 483 24.78 25.26 28.98
CA GLN A 483 25.49 24.35 28.10
C GLN A 483 24.65 24.22 26.83
N GLN A 484 25.10 24.88 25.76
CA GLN A 484 24.51 24.71 24.45
C GLN A 484 24.60 23.23 24.12
N GLN A 485 23.44 22.57 24.05
CA GLN A 485 23.35 21.23 23.48
C GLN A 485 24.07 21.26 22.13
N PRO A 486 24.91 20.26 21.82
CA PRO A 486 25.63 20.25 20.55
C PRO A 486 24.59 20.37 19.43
N GLN A 487 24.73 21.40 18.58
CA GLN A 487 23.87 21.61 17.42
C GLN A 487 23.74 20.29 16.67
N GLN A 488 22.54 19.70 16.74
CA GLN A 488 22.27 18.44 16.07
C GLN A 488 22.58 18.62 14.59
N GLN A 489 23.47 17.76 14.06
CA GLN A 489 23.81 17.72 12.64
C GLN A 489 22.52 17.49 11.83
N GLN A 490 21.95 18.56 11.28
CA GLN A 490 20.68 18.52 10.58
C GLN A 490 20.93 18.47 9.08
N TRP A 491 20.44 17.40 8.44
CA TRP A 491 20.41 17.29 6.98
C TRP A 491 19.43 18.32 6.43
N THR A 492 19.84 19.08 5.41
CA THR A 492 19.01 20.08 4.75
C THR A 492 18.72 19.66 3.32
N THR A 493 17.71 20.25 2.69
CA THR A 493 17.43 20.03 1.26
C THR A 493 17.89 21.22 0.41
N ARG A 494 18.28 20.95 -0.84
CA ARG A 494 18.48 21.98 -1.87
C ARG A 494 17.88 21.54 -3.20
N GLU A 495 17.60 22.48 -4.07
CA GLU A 495 17.19 22.21 -5.44
C GLU A 495 18.40 22.12 -6.38
N VAL A 496 18.34 21.20 -7.33
CA VAL A 496 19.33 21.00 -8.39
C VAL A 496 18.62 20.71 -9.72
N PRO A 497 19.19 21.08 -10.87
CA PRO A 497 18.63 20.71 -12.16
C PRO A 497 18.67 19.19 -12.37
N ARG A 498 17.52 18.54 -12.55
CA ARG A 498 17.42 17.07 -12.76
C ARG A 498 18.25 16.60 -13.94
N GLY A 499 18.33 17.43 -14.99
CA GLY A 499 19.08 17.16 -16.21
C GLY A 499 20.57 16.90 -15.99
N GLU A 500 21.19 17.47 -14.95
CA GLU A 500 22.60 17.23 -14.59
C GLU A 500 22.86 15.82 -14.06
N TYR A 501 21.80 15.09 -13.70
CA TYR A 501 21.83 13.76 -13.13
C TYR A 501 21.19 12.69 -14.02
N LYS A 502 20.84 13.03 -15.28
CA LYS A 502 20.15 12.12 -16.22
C LYS A 502 20.88 10.77 -16.40
N GLN A 503 22.21 10.77 -16.32
CA GLN A 503 23.06 9.59 -16.40
C GLN A 503 22.79 8.57 -15.28
N LEU A 504 22.21 8.99 -14.16
CA LEU A 504 21.85 8.11 -13.05
C LEU A 504 20.56 7.31 -13.30
N PHE A 505 19.81 7.63 -14.34
CA PHE A 505 18.51 7.01 -14.62
C PHE A 505 18.47 6.32 -15.97
N ASP A 506 17.82 5.17 -15.99
CA ASP A 506 17.54 4.39 -17.17
C ASP A 506 16.10 3.84 -17.07
N ILE A 507 15.13 4.75 -17.20
CA ILE A 507 13.72 4.53 -16.89
C ILE A 507 12.87 4.87 -18.11
N PHE A 508 12.42 3.85 -18.83
CA PHE A 508 11.67 4.05 -20.08
C PHE A 508 10.58 2.99 -20.26
N PHE A 509 9.55 3.35 -21.01
CA PHE A 509 8.61 2.35 -21.53
C PHE A 509 9.27 1.52 -22.62
N SER A 510 8.97 0.23 -22.66
CA SER A 510 9.34 -0.68 -23.75
C SER A 510 8.13 -1.10 -24.60
N HIS A 511 6.91 -0.79 -24.16
CA HIS A 511 5.69 -1.10 -24.87
C HIS A 511 4.55 -0.15 -24.47
N VAL A 512 3.67 0.17 -25.42
CA VAL A 512 2.48 0.99 -25.20
C VAL A 512 1.24 0.16 -25.53
N GLY A 513 0.35 0.01 -24.53
CA GLY A 513 -0.91 -0.72 -24.62
C GLY A 513 -1.90 -0.31 -23.51
N GLN A 514 -3.06 -0.98 -23.46
CA GLN A 514 -4.20 -0.64 -22.58
C GLN A 514 -4.69 0.80 -22.80
N CYS A 515 -4.97 1.15 -24.06
CA CYS A 515 -5.43 2.48 -24.45
C CYS A 515 -6.33 2.40 -25.67
N ASP A 516 -7.21 3.38 -25.84
CA ASP A 516 -7.83 3.62 -27.14
C ASP A 516 -6.73 3.97 -28.17
N PRO A 517 -6.92 3.65 -29.47
CA PRO A 517 -5.86 3.80 -30.48
C PRO A 517 -5.20 5.19 -30.50
N SER A 518 -5.99 6.26 -30.45
CA SER A 518 -5.48 7.64 -30.43
C SER A 518 -4.63 7.95 -29.21
N ASP A 519 -4.98 7.40 -28.05
CA ASP A 519 -4.21 7.57 -26.81
C ASP A 519 -2.92 6.75 -26.84
N CYS A 520 -2.93 5.58 -27.48
CA CYS A 520 -1.72 4.80 -27.71
C CYS A 520 -0.75 5.55 -28.62
N ASP A 521 -1.25 6.13 -29.72
CA ASP A 521 -0.42 6.91 -30.66
C ASP A 521 0.13 8.17 -29.98
N ALA A 522 -0.69 8.87 -29.20
CA ALA A 522 -0.25 10.02 -28.42
C ALA A 522 0.84 9.65 -27.40
N GLN A 523 0.73 8.49 -26.74
CA GLN A 523 1.75 8.01 -25.80
C GLN A 523 3.06 7.64 -26.52
N ARG A 524 3.00 6.99 -27.69
CA ARG A 524 4.19 6.67 -28.50
C ARG A 524 4.90 7.92 -29.00
N ALA A 525 4.13 8.96 -29.33
CA ALA A 525 4.69 10.25 -29.73
C ALA A 525 5.28 11.04 -28.54
N PHE A 526 4.68 10.91 -27.36
CA PHE A 526 5.09 11.66 -26.17
C PHE A 526 6.27 11.05 -25.42
N PHE A 527 6.30 9.73 -25.27
CA PHE A 527 7.35 9.03 -24.53
C PHE A 527 8.42 8.47 -25.48
N PRO A 528 9.72 8.58 -25.13
CA PRO A 528 10.77 7.85 -25.84
C PRO A 528 10.68 6.36 -25.48
N VAL A 529 9.89 5.61 -26.25
CA VAL A 529 9.74 4.16 -26.11
C VAL A 529 11.01 3.48 -26.59
N GLN A 530 11.62 2.68 -25.70
CA GLN A 530 12.84 1.93 -25.97
C GLN A 530 12.51 0.53 -26.49
N GLU A 531 13.52 -0.15 -27.04
CA GLU A 531 13.38 -1.55 -27.42
C GLU A 531 13.01 -2.44 -26.21
N TYR A 532 12.45 -3.60 -26.53
CA TYR A 532 12.13 -4.59 -25.51
C TYR A 532 13.41 -5.05 -24.81
N ALA A 533 13.49 -4.77 -23.51
CA ALA A 533 14.56 -5.30 -22.68
C ALA A 533 14.30 -6.75 -22.31
N LYS A 534 15.34 -7.57 -22.39
CA LYS A 534 15.30 -8.94 -21.89
C LYS A 534 15.06 -8.91 -20.38
N ARG A 535 14.44 -9.98 -19.88
CA ARG A 535 14.12 -10.12 -18.45
C ARG A 535 15.33 -9.85 -17.55
N ASP A 536 16.50 -10.34 -17.95
CA ASP A 536 17.70 -10.36 -17.12
C ASP A 536 18.54 -9.08 -17.26
N ASP A 537 18.16 -8.15 -18.15
CA ASP A 537 18.86 -6.87 -18.32
C ASP A 537 18.85 -6.05 -17.03
N ALA A 538 17.75 -6.13 -16.27
CA ALA A 538 17.65 -5.48 -14.96
C ALA A 538 18.73 -5.91 -13.98
N LEU A 539 19.24 -7.15 -14.10
CA LEU A 539 20.27 -7.69 -13.21
C LEU A 539 21.64 -7.01 -13.43
N GLN A 540 21.84 -6.26 -14.52
CA GLN A 540 23.09 -5.53 -14.74
C GLN A 540 23.20 -4.24 -13.91
N TYR A 541 22.13 -3.82 -13.23
CA TYR A 541 22.03 -2.51 -12.60
C TYR A 541 22.04 -2.61 -11.08
N LYS A 542 22.76 -1.70 -10.42
CA LYS A 542 22.81 -1.64 -8.94
C LYS A 542 21.45 -1.34 -8.35
N HIS A 543 20.63 -0.54 -9.02
CA HIS A 543 19.37 -0.04 -8.51
C HIS A 543 18.26 -0.44 -9.47
N VAL A 544 17.31 -1.26 -9.02
CA VAL A 544 16.21 -1.76 -9.86
C VAL A 544 14.89 -1.32 -9.28
N LEU A 545 14.07 -0.67 -10.11
CA LEU A 545 12.73 -0.23 -9.71
C LEU A 545 11.69 -1.29 -10.08
N ASP A 546 10.70 -1.50 -9.21
CA ASP A 546 9.56 -2.39 -9.44
C ASP A 546 8.24 -1.63 -9.26
N MET A 547 7.74 -1.04 -10.35
CA MET A 547 6.44 -0.36 -10.39
C MET A 547 5.31 -1.35 -10.65
N ASP A 548 4.23 -1.24 -9.87
CA ASP A 548 3.00 -2.00 -10.10
C ASP A 548 2.35 -1.67 -11.45
N GLY A 549 1.58 -2.60 -11.97
CA GLY A 549 0.77 -2.42 -13.17
C GLY A 549 -0.70 -2.31 -12.80
N ASN A 550 -1.55 -3.12 -13.42
CA ASN A 550 -2.96 -3.24 -13.02
C ASN A 550 -3.09 -3.80 -11.59
N ALA A 551 -2.16 -4.69 -11.24
CA ALA A 551 -1.95 -5.27 -9.93
C ALA A 551 -0.46 -5.26 -9.58
N PHE A 552 -0.06 -6.14 -8.66
CA PHE A 552 1.34 -6.35 -8.31
C PHE A 552 2.20 -6.77 -9.52
N SER A 553 3.48 -6.41 -9.48
CA SER A 553 4.46 -6.86 -10.48
C SER A 553 5.00 -8.25 -10.11
N GLY A 554 4.85 -9.21 -11.03
CA GLY A 554 5.40 -10.56 -10.89
C GLY A 554 6.93 -10.66 -10.97
N ARG A 555 7.65 -9.54 -11.16
CA ARG A 555 9.13 -9.50 -11.20
C ARG A 555 9.78 -9.33 -9.83
N PHE A 556 9.00 -8.92 -8.83
CA PHE A 556 9.52 -8.48 -7.55
C PHE A 556 10.39 -9.55 -6.87
N TYR A 557 10.00 -10.82 -6.92
CA TYR A 557 10.77 -11.92 -6.30
C TYR A 557 12.12 -12.15 -7.00
N ALA A 558 12.15 -12.09 -8.33
CA ALA A 558 13.40 -12.21 -9.08
C ALA A 558 14.35 -11.06 -8.74
N PHE A 559 13.83 -9.84 -8.58
CA PHE A 559 14.63 -8.69 -8.18
C PHE A 559 15.14 -8.81 -6.73
N LEU A 560 14.32 -9.28 -5.78
CA LEU A 560 14.77 -9.51 -4.41
C LEU A 560 15.86 -10.58 -4.30
N ARG A 561 15.90 -11.56 -5.21
CA ARG A 561 16.97 -12.57 -5.29
C ARG A 561 18.25 -12.03 -5.92
N SER A 562 18.17 -10.94 -6.68
CA SER A 562 19.32 -10.35 -7.34
C SER A 562 20.29 -9.70 -6.35
N ARG A 563 21.52 -9.48 -6.79
CA ARG A 563 22.54 -8.71 -6.07
C ARG A 563 22.33 -7.20 -6.23
N SER A 564 21.10 -6.74 -6.49
CA SER A 564 20.74 -5.34 -6.73
C SER A 564 19.93 -4.79 -5.55
N LEU A 565 19.89 -3.47 -5.43
CA LEU A 565 19.00 -2.78 -4.51
C LEU A 565 17.65 -2.54 -5.20
N VAL A 566 16.58 -3.09 -4.63
CA VAL A 566 15.24 -3.01 -5.23
C VAL A 566 14.46 -1.82 -4.66
N PHE A 567 13.84 -1.02 -5.51
CA PHE A 567 12.97 0.09 -5.13
C PHE A 567 11.52 -0.26 -5.46
N LYS A 568 10.60 -0.13 -4.49
CA LYS A 568 9.19 -0.49 -4.66
C LYS A 568 8.26 0.67 -4.28
N PRO A 569 7.83 1.51 -5.23
CA PRO A 569 6.68 2.39 -5.03
C PRO A 569 5.39 1.57 -5.23
N SER A 570 4.66 1.25 -4.15
CA SER A 570 3.42 0.45 -4.25
C SER A 570 2.29 0.98 -3.37
N SER A 571 1.07 0.97 -3.92
CA SER A 571 -0.20 1.06 -3.17
C SER A 571 -0.83 -0.30 -2.92
N ILE A 572 -0.27 -1.34 -3.53
CA ILE A 572 -0.85 -2.66 -3.68
C ILE A 572 -0.25 -3.57 -2.62
N ARG A 573 -1.12 -4.21 -1.85
CA ARG A 573 -0.77 -5.24 -0.87
C ARG A 573 -0.76 -6.60 -1.56
N VAL A 574 0.30 -7.36 -1.33
CA VAL A 574 0.43 -8.80 -1.66
C VAL A 574 0.91 -9.55 -0.44
N ALA A 575 0.63 -10.86 -0.39
CA ALA A 575 1.01 -11.72 0.74
C ALA A 575 2.51 -11.61 1.09
N ALA A 576 3.36 -11.47 0.08
CA ALA A 576 4.80 -11.34 0.24
C ALA A 576 5.26 -10.04 0.91
N LEU A 577 4.61 -8.93 0.58
CA LEU A 577 4.98 -7.59 1.08
C LEU A 577 4.58 -7.41 2.54
N GLN A 578 3.73 -8.29 3.09
CA GLN A 578 3.29 -8.23 4.48
C GLN A 578 4.28 -8.92 5.44
N GLY A 579 5.04 -9.92 4.96
CA GLY A 579 6.14 -10.55 5.71
C GLY A 579 7.49 -9.85 5.53
N LEU A 580 7.67 -9.12 4.43
CA LEU A 580 8.79 -8.21 4.24
C LEU A 580 8.52 -6.95 5.08
N ARG A 581 9.08 -6.88 6.29
CA ARG A 581 9.34 -5.58 6.91
C ARG A 581 10.41 -4.93 6.05
N LEU A 582 10.00 -4.15 5.05
CA LEU A 582 10.83 -3.62 3.96
C LEU A 582 11.84 -2.59 4.49
N ALA A 583 12.83 -3.08 5.25
CA ALA A 583 14.01 -2.34 5.66
C ALA A 583 14.98 -2.12 4.49
N ALA A 584 14.93 -2.98 3.46
CA ALA A 584 15.99 -3.08 2.46
C ALA A 584 15.52 -2.81 1.01
N ALA A 585 14.24 -2.52 0.80
CA ALA A 585 13.78 -2.03 -0.49
C ALA A 585 13.55 -0.53 -0.35
N GLY A 586 14.28 0.31 -1.09
CA GLY A 586 14.09 1.75 -1.06
C GLY A 586 12.64 2.09 -1.42
N LEU A 587 11.81 2.30 -0.40
CA LEU A 587 10.39 2.61 -0.56
C LEU A 587 10.30 4.04 -1.08
N VAL A 588 9.97 4.17 -2.36
CA VAL A 588 9.74 5.47 -3.01
C VAL A 588 8.30 5.86 -2.78
N ARG A 589 8.07 7.05 -2.21
CA ARG A 589 6.76 7.64 -1.97
C ARG A 589 5.90 7.66 -3.24
N LYS A 590 4.59 7.47 -3.06
CA LYS A 590 3.55 7.76 -4.05
C LYS A 590 3.50 9.27 -4.24
N GLY A 591 3.91 9.72 -5.43
CA GLY A 591 3.98 11.13 -5.77
C GLY A 591 5.00 11.88 -4.90
N PHE A 592 6.22 12.07 -5.39
CA PHE A 592 7.17 13.05 -4.81
C PHE A 592 8.00 12.59 -3.58
N VAL A 593 8.61 11.41 -3.61
CA VAL A 593 10.03 11.33 -3.15
C VAL A 593 10.87 11.58 -4.38
N GLU A 594 11.83 12.48 -4.26
CA GLU A 594 12.84 12.75 -5.29
C GLU A 594 13.75 11.53 -5.49
N PRO A 595 13.60 10.78 -6.60
CA PRO A 595 14.40 9.59 -6.82
C PRO A 595 15.89 9.93 -7.00
N LEU A 596 16.21 11.19 -7.33
CA LEU A 596 17.58 11.74 -7.32
C LEU A 596 18.28 11.58 -5.98
N SER A 597 17.58 11.84 -4.88
CA SER A 597 18.14 11.79 -3.53
C SER A 597 18.44 10.37 -3.07
N LEU A 598 17.62 9.42 -3.53
CA LEU A 598 17.85 8.00 -3.30
C LEU A 598 19.12 7.55 -4.04
N VAL A 599 19.23 7.85 -5.34
CA VAL A 599 20.41 7.42 -6.11
C VAL A 599 21.69 8.13 -5.63
N ALA A 600 21.63 9.42 -5.31
CA ALA A 600 22.76 10.18 -4.77
C ALA A 600 23.32 9.59 -3.46
N LEU A 601 22.45 9.10 -2.57
CA LEU A 601 22.86 8.42 -1.33
C LEU A 601 23.64 7.13 -1.61
N TYR A 602 23.10 6.25 -2.46
CA TYR A 602 23.70 4.96 -2.73
C TYR A 602 24.94 5.03 -3.62
N THR A 603 25.10 6.13 -4.38
CA THR A 603 26.34 6.40 -5.13
C THR A 603 27.48 6.90 -4.24
N GLY A 604 27.18 7.50 -3.07
CA GLY A 604 28.17 8.17 -2.21
C GLY A 604 28.69 7.37 -1.01
N HIS A 605 28.05 6.25 -0.63
CA HIS A 605 28.41 5.49 0.57
C HIS A 605 28.78 4.01 0.30
N PRO A 606 30.06 3.59 0.46
CA PRO A 606 30.53 2.23 0.18
C PRO A 606 29.92 1.10 1.02
N ARG A 607 29.20 1.43 2.12
CA ARG A 607 28.64 0.47 3.08
C ARG A 607 27.18 0.06 2.82
N LEU A 608 26.50 0.67 1.85
CA LEU A 608 25.12 0.30 1.48
C LEU A 608 25.12 -0.86 0.46
N ARG A 609 25.72 -2.00 0.84
CA ARG A 609 25.69 -3.25 0.06
C ARG A 609 24.41 -4.00 0.43
N PRO A 610 23.54 -4.40 -0.51
CA PRO A 610 22.44 -5.28 -0.18
C PRO A 610 22.98 -6.63 0.30
N GLY A 611 22.63 -7.04 1.52
CA GLY A 611 22.69 -8.46 1.91
C GLY A 611 21.58 -9.23 1.20
N ARG A 612 21.80 -10.50 0.83
CA ARG A 612 20.75 -11.34 0.22
C ARG A 612 19.57 -11.44 1.21
N PRO A 613 18.34 -11.02 0.84
CA PRO A 613 17.15 -11.31 1.64
C PRO A 613 16.97 -12.83 1.74
N VAL A 614 16.79 -13.36 2.95
CA VAL A 614 16.29 -14.72 3.12
C VAL A 614 14.80 -14.67 2.84
N LEU A 615 14.40 -14.95 1.60
CA LEU A 615 12.99 -15.14 1.26
C LEU A 615 12.47 -16.34 2.06
N PRO A 616 11.36 -16.21 2.82
CA PRO A 616 10.69 -17.37 3.38
C PRO A 616 10.26 -18.29 2.23
N ALA A 617 10.63 -19.57 2.35
CA ALA A 617 10.42 -20.60 1.34
C ALA A 617 8.95 -20.81 0.96
#